data_AF-A0A2E3XGQ2-F1
#
_entry.id   AF-A0A2E3XGQ2-F1
#
_cell.length_a   1.000
_cell.length_b   1.000
_cell.length_c   1.000
_cell.angle_alpha   90.00
_cell.angle_beta   90.00
_cell.angle_gamma   90.00
#
_symmetry.space_group_name_H-M   'P 1'
#
loop_
_entity.id
_entity.type
_entity.pdbx_description
1 polymer ?
#
loop_
_entity_poly.entity_id
_entity_poly.type
_entity_poly.pdbx_seq_one_letter_code
_entity_poly.pdbx_strand_id
1 'polypeptide(L)'
;MKNHEPSFADRLGTAAKAKQAQLKKAKANNPANQPGFAERQAARRAASIAREERLKERKAAKEAEKIRKSEEEAAKKLAKEIALKAEQERLEAEAIKREEAEAAHAAERKAERDRKYAARKARKRK
;
A
#
# COMPACT_ATOMS: atom_id res chain seq x y z
N MET A 1 -1.19 63.95 51.04
CA MET A 1 -2.23 63.85 49.98
C MET A 1 -3.16 62.70 50.34
N LYS A 2 -4.47 62.94 50.44
CA LYS A 2 -5.45 61.89 50.81
C LYS A 2 -5.62 60.95 49.61
N ASN A 3 -5.24 59.69 49.77
CA ASN A 3 -5.48 58.64 48.78
C ASN A 3 -7.00 58.38 48.75
N HIS A 4 -7.66 58.80 47.68
CA HIS A 4 -9.08 58.50 47.48
C HIS A 4 -9.19 57.07 46.92
N GLU A 5 -9.68 56.14 47.73
CA GLU A 5 -10.02 54.80 47.25
C GLU A 5 -11.33 54.86 46.45
N PRO A 6 -11.35 54.34 45.21
CA PRO A 6 -12.55 54.35 44.39
C PRO A 6 -13.62 53.43 44.99
N SER A 7 -14.84 53.96 45.11
CA SER A 7 -16.00 53.24 45.65
C SER A 7 -16.40 52.07 44.74
N PHE A 8 -17.21 51.14 45.24
CA PHE A 8 -17.70 50.01 44.46
C PHE A 8 -18.47 50.44 43.20
N ALA A 9 -19.26 51.52 43.30
CA ALA A 9 -19.97 52.10 42.16
C ALA A 9 -18.99 52.63 41.09
N ASP A 10 -17.89 53.26 41.51
CA ASP A 10 -16.84 53.74 40.59
C ASP A 10 -16.14 52.59 39.86
N ARG A 11 -15.90 51.47 40.55
CA ARG A 11 -15.32 50.26 39.95
C ARG A 11 -16.24 49.62 38.92
N LEU A 12 -17.54 49.54 39.19
CA LEU A 12 -18.53 49.05 38.21
C LEU A 12 -18.64 49.97 36.99
N GLY A 13 -18.66 51.28 37.21
CA GLY A 13 -18.70 52.27 36.14
C GLY A 13 -17.46 52.22 35.24
N THR A 14 -16.27 52.06 35.82
CA THR A 14 -15.01 51.91 35.07
C THR A 14 -14.97 50.59 34.29
N ALA A 15 -15.40 49.48 34.88
CA ALA A 15 -15.48 48.19 34.19
C ALA A 15 -16.45 48.22 32.99
N ALA A 16 -17.63 48.83 33.15
CA ALA A 16 -18.60 48.98 32.08
C ALA A 16 -18.05 49.82 30.92
N LYS A 17 -17.39 50.95 31.24
CA LYS A 17 -16.73 51.81 30.25
C LYS A 17 -15.59 51.08 29.53
N ALA A 18 -14.78 50.30 30.24
CA ALA A 18 -13.72 49.49 29.67
C ALA A 18 -14.26 48.43 28.69
N LYS A 19 -15.35 47.73 29.06
CA LYS A 19 -15.99 46.75 28.18
C LYS A 19 -16.59 47.41 26.93
N GLN A 20 -17.23 48.57 27.07
CA GLN A 20 -17.70 49.33 25.92
C GLN A 20 -16.55 49.77 25.01
N ALA A 21 -15.42 50.22 25.57
CA ALA A 21 -14.24 50.59 24.79
C ALA A 21 -13.64 49.39 24.03
N GLN A 22 -13.57 48.21 24.66
CA GLN A 22 -13.13 46.97 24.01
C GLN A 22 -14.05 46.57 22.86
N LEU A 23 -15.37 46.62 23.05
CA LEU A 23 -16.34 46.31 22.00
C LEU A 23 -16.26 47.30 20.84
N LYS A 24 -16.09 48.60 21.12
CA LYS A 24 -15.87 49.62 20.08
C LYS A 24 -14.59 49.33 19.29
N LYS A 25 -13.49 48.99 19.97
CA LYS A 25 -12.21 48.61 19.33
C LYS A 25 -12.35 47.36 18.47
N ALA A 26 -13.05 46.33 18.96
CA ALA A 26 -13.31 45.10 18.22
C ALA A 26 -14.16 45.34 16.96
N LYS A 27 -15.19 46.18 17.07
CA LYS A 27 -16.01 46.58 15.92
C LYS A 27 -15.20 47.38 14.91
N ALA A 28 -14.39 48.34 15.36
CA ALA A 28 -13.52 49.13 14.47
C ALA A 28 -12.50 48.25 13.74
N ASN A 29 -11.93 47.26 14.43
CA ASN A 29 -10.94 46.33 13.89
C ASN A 29 -11.56 45.10 13.20
N ASN A 30 -12.87 45.06 12.98
CA ASN A 30 -13.50 43.93 12.33
C ASN A 30 -12.91 43.77 10.92
N PRO A 31 -12.34 42.59 10.57
CA PRO A 31 -11.76 42.35 9.25
C PRO A 31 -12.74 42.61 8.11
N ALA A 32 -14.04 42.42 8.33
CA ALA A 32 -15.09 42.70 7.36
C ALA A 32 -15.19 44.19 6.97
N ASN A 33 -14.72 45.09 7.84
CA ASN A 33 -14.67 46.53 7.57
C ASN A 33 -13.44 46.93 6.75
N GLN A 34 -12.49 46.01 6.52
CA GLN A 34 -11.31 46.32 5.74
C GLN A 34 -11.59 46.26 4.23
N PRO A 35 -11.06 47.20 3.44
CA PRO A 35 -11.20 47.17 1.99
C PRO A 35 -10.60 45.86 1.43
N GLY A 36 -11.32 45.26 0.48
CA GLY A 36 -10.93 44.00 -0.17
C GLY A 36 -11.02 42.75 0.70
N PHE A 37 -11.58 42.79 1.92
CA PHE A 37 -11.74 41.57 2.74
C PHE A 37 -12.66 40.55 2.06
N ALA A 38 -13.79 41.00 1.50
CA ALA A 38 -14.72 40.14 0.76
C ALA A 38 -14.04 39.48 -0.45
N GLU A 39 -13.25 40.24 -1.22
CA GLU A 39 -12.49 39.73 -2.37
C GLU A 39 -11.45 38.70 -1.94
N ARG A 40 -10.66 38.99 -0.89
CA ARG A 40 -9.68 38.03 -0.34
C ARG A 40 -10.36 36.76 0.15
N GLN A 41 -11.53 36.87 0.79
CA GLN A 41 -12.28 35.72 1.25
C GLN A 41 -12.82 34.89 0.08
N ALA A 42 -13.36 35.55 -0.95
CA ALA A 42 -13.82 34.89 -2.18
C ALA A 42 -12.67 34.16 -2.89
N ALA A 43 -11.50 34.81 -3.04
CA ALA A 43 -10.32 34.21 -3.64
C ALA A 43 -9.81 32.99 -2.86
N ARG A 44 -9.80 33.05 -1.51
CA ARG A 44 -9.44 31.91 -0.66
C ARG A 44 -10.42 30.76 -0.81
N ARG A 45 -11.72 31.03 -0.86
CA ARG A 45 -12.76 30.01 -1.06
C ARG A 45 -12.61 29.34 -2.42
N ALA A 46 -12.47 30.12 -3.50
CA ALA A 46 -12.24 29.59 -4.84
C ALA A 46 -10.98 28.71 -4.90
N ALA A 47 -9.88 29.15 -4.29
CA ALA A 47 -8.66 28.36 -4.19
C ALA A 47 -8.82 27.07 -3.37
N SER A 48 -9.64 27.09 -2.31
CA SER A 48 -9.95 25.90 -1.51
C SER A 48 -10.74 24.88 -2.34
N ILE A 49 -11.80 25.33 -3.03
CA ILE A 49 -12.64 24.49 -3.89
C ILE A 49 -11.78 23.84 -4.98
N ALA A 50 -10.96 24.62 -5.71
CA ALA A 50 -10.09 24.08 -6.74
C ALA A 50 -8.99 23.14 -6.20
N ARG A 51 -8.60 23.27 -4.92
CA ARG A 51 -7.69 22.30 -4.27
C ARG A 51 -8.44 21.03 -3.92
N GLU A 52 -9.64 21.13 -3.38
CA GLU A 52 -10.48 19.98 -3.03
C GLU A 52 -10.85 19.15 -4.26
N GLU A 53 -11.19 19.78 -5.38
CA GLU A 53 -11.45 19.11 -6.65
C GLU A 53 -10.22 18.33 -7.14
N ARG A 54 -9.05 18.97 -7.21
CA ARG A 54 -7.79 18.30 -7.58
C ARG A 54 -7.43 17.15 -6.63
N LEU A 55 -7.71 17.30 -5.33
CA LEU A 55 -7.46 16.23 -4.36
C LEU A 55 -8.43 15.06 -4.55
N LYS A 56 -9.70 15.31 -4.88
CA LYS A 56 -10.68 14.27 -5.20
C LYS A 56 -10.26 13.50 -6.45
N GLU A 57 -9.91 14.20 -7.52
CA GLU A 57 -9.41 13.58 -8.76
C GLU A 57 -8.16 12.74 -8.51
N ARG A 58 -7.17 13.29 -7.78
CA ARG A 58 -5.93 12.57 -7.46
C ARG A 58 -6.19 11.34 -6.59
N LYS A 59 -7.14 11.40 -5.66
CA LYS A 59 -7.54 10.25 -4.83
C LYS A 59 -8.17 9.16 -5.69
N ALA A 60 -9.14 9.53 -6.53
CA ALA A 60 -9.79 8.58 -7.44
C ALA A 60 -8.78 7.91 -8.38
N ALA A 61 -7.85 8.67 -8.95
CA ALA A 61 -6.78 8.14 -9.81
C ALA A 61 -5.86 7.15 -9.06
N LYS A 62 -5.46 7.50 -7.82
CA LYS A 62 -4.63 6.62 -6.98
C LYS A 62 -5.35 5.34 -6.57
N GLU A 63 -6.63 5.41 -6.26
CA GLU A 63 -7.44 4.23 -5.92
C GLU A 63 -7.57 3.30 -7.14
N ALA A 64 -7.86 3.85 -8.31
CA ALA A 64 -7.90 3.09 -9.55
C ALA A 64 -6.55 2.44 -9.88
N GLU A 65 -5.44 3.16 -9.72
CA GLU A 65 -4.09 2.62 -9.91
C GLU A 65 -3.76 1.51 -8.90
N LYS A 66 -4.14 1.69 -7.63
CA LYS A 66 -3.95 0.68 -6.58
C LYS A 66 -4.70 -0.61 -6.89
N ILE A 67 -5.96 -0.50 -7.36
CA ILE A 67 -6.77 -1.65 -7.76
C ILE A 67 -6.07 -2.39 -8.92
N ARG A 68 -5.70 -1.68 -9.98
CA ARG A 68 -4.99 -2.27 -11.13
C ARG A 68 -3.70 -2.98 -10.73
N LYS A 69 -2.87 -2.35 -9.90
CA LYS A 69 -1.62 -2.97 -9.41
C LYS A 69 -1.90 -4.22 -8.58
N SER A 70 -2.91 -4.19 -7.73
CA SER A 70 -3.27 -5.36 -6.92
C SER A 70 -3.76 -6.53 -7.76
N GLU A 71 -4.55 -6.27 -8.82
CA GLU A 71 -5.01 -7.28 -9.77
C GLU A 71 -3.84 -7.85 -10.57
N GLU A 72 -2.93 -6.99 -11.06
CA GLU A 72 -1.74 -7.41 -11.79
C GLU A 72 -0.79 -8.24 -10.91
N GLU A 73 -0.58 -7.84 -9.66
CA GLU A 73 0.23 -8.60 -8.71
C GLU A 73 -0.40 -9.96 -8.37
N ALA A 74 -1.72 -10.01 -8.19
CA ALA A 74 -2.44 -11.26 -7.96
C ALA A 74 -2.31 -12.20 -9.17
N ALA A 75 -2.51 -11.69 -10.39
CA ALA A 75 -2.32 -12.45 -11.62
C ALA A 75 -0.88 -12.96 -11.78
N LYS A 76 0.13 -12.13 -11.48
CA LYS A 76 1.54 -12.53 -11.50
C LYS A 76 1.86 -13.61 -10.48
N LYS A 77 1.30 -13.54 -9.27
CA LYS A 77 1.49 -14.57 -8.23
C LYS A 77 0.88 -15.89 -8.67
N LEU A 78 -0.35 -15.87 -9.16
CA LEU A 78 -1.02 -17.08 -9.68
C LEU A 78 -0.24 -17.70 -10.85
N ALA A 79 0.22 -16.88 -11.80
CA ALA A 79 1.03 -17.37 -12.92
C ALA A 79 2.34 -18.02 -12.45
N LYS A 80 3.02 -17.43 -11.45
CA LYS A 80 4.23 -18.00 -10.85
C LYS A 80 3.95 -19.32 -10.14
N GLU A 81 2.86 -19.41 -9.37
CA GLU A 81 2.48 -20.64 -8.68
C GLU A 81 2.16 -21.77 -9.67
N ILE A 82 1.45 -21.47 -10.76
CA ILE A 82 1.19 -22.45 -11.82
C ILE A 82 2.49 -22.90 -12.48
N ALA A 83 3.39 -21.96 -12.80
CA ALA A 83 4.68 -22.30 -13.41
C ALA A 83 5.54 -23.18 -12.50
N LEU A 84 5.59 -22.87 -11.19
CA LEU A 84 6.33 -23.66 -10.21
C LEU A 84 5.76 -25.07 -10.08
N LYS A 85 4.43 -25.23 -10.04
CA LYS A 85 3.79 -26.56 -10.00
C LYS A 85 4.10 -27.36 -11.26
N ALA A 86 3.98 -26.73 -12.44
CA ALA A 86 4.30 -27.39 -13.70
C ALA A 86 5.78 -27.80 -13.80
N GLU A 87 6.70 -26.99 -13.25
CA GLU A 87 8.12 -27.35 -13.17
C GLU A 87 8.35 -28.53 -12.23
N GLN A 88 7.72 -28.53 -11.05
CA GLN A 88 7.80 -29.63 -10.09
C GLN A 88 7.28 -30.94 -10.69
N GLU A 89 6.10 -30.92 -11.33
CA GLU A 89 5.52 -32.09 -12.00
C GLU A 89 6.45 -32.59 -13.12
N ARG A 90 7.11 -31.69 -13.86
CA ARG A 90 8.10 -32.08 -14.87
C ARG A 90 9.33 -32.76 -14.27
N LEU A 91 9.87 -32.21 -13.18
CA LEU A 91 11.04 -32.77 -12.50
C LEU A 91 10.72 -34.14 -11.89
N GLU A 92 9.55 -34.30 -11.29
CA GLU A 92 9.07 -35.58 -10.76
C GLU A 92 8.90 -36.62 -11.87
N ALA A 93 8.26 -36.25 -12.98
CA ALA A 93 8.11 -37.14 -14.13
C ALA A 93 9.46 -37.52 -14.76
N GLU A 94 10.43 -36.61 -14.77
CA GLU A 94 11.79 -36.90 -15.24
C GLU A 94 12.54 -37.83 -14.28
N ALA A 95 12.40 -37.65 -12.98
CA ALA A 95 13.00 -38.53 -11.97
C ALA A 95 12.47 -39.96 -12.12
N ILE A 96 11.14 -40.13 -12.23
CA ILE A 96 10.52 -41.45 -12.45
C ILE A 96 11.06 -42.10 -13.72
N LYS A 97 11.11 -41.36 -14.84
CA LYS A 97 11.66 -41.88 -16.10
C LYS A 97 13.12 -42.31 -15.98
N ARG A 98 13.93 -41.57 -15.22
CA ARG A 98 15.34 -41.93 -14.98
C ARG A 98 15.44 -43.20 -14.16
N GLU A 99 14.65 -43.34 -13.10
CA GLU A 99 14.62 -44.55 -12.28
C GLU A 99 14.17 -45.78 -13.10
N GLU A 100 13.15 -45.65 -13.93
CA GLU A 100 12.69 -46.71 -14.84
C GLU A 100 13.78 -47.10 -15.85
N ALA A 101 14.46 -46.12 -16.45
CA ALA A 101 15.56 -46.36 -17.38
C ALA A 101 16.75 -47.06 -16.71
N GLU A 102 17.09 -46.66 -15.48
CA GLU A 102 18.16 -47.30 -14.70
C GLU A 102 17.81 -48.74 -14.33
N ALA A 103 16.56 -48.99 -13.92
CA ALA A 103 16.06 -50.33 -13.63
C ALA A 103 16.11 -51.24 -14.87
N ALA A 104 15.68 -50.72 -16.03
CA ALA A 104 15.75 -51.45 -17.30
C ALA A 104 17.20 -51.79 -17.68
N HIS A 105 18.10 -50.80 -17.61
CA HIS A 105 19.52 -51.01 -17.91
C HIS A 105 20.20 -51.99 -16.92
N ALA A 106 19.81 -51.97 -15.64
CA ALA A 106 20.28 -52.94 -14.66
C ALA A 106 19.80 -54.37 -14.99
N ALA A 107 18.54 -54.52 -15.41
CA ALA A 107 17.98 -55.79 -15.84
C ALA A 107 18.68 -56.33 -17.10
N GLU A 108 18.95 -55.47 -18.10
CA GLU A 108 19.69 -55.84 -19.31
C GLU A 108 21.12 -56.31 -18.99
N ARG A 109 21.86 -55.56 -18.17
CA ARG A 109 23.21 -55.96 -17.73
C ARG A 109 23.20 -57.29 -17.00
N LYS A 110 22.18 -57.55 -16.17
CA LYS A 110 22.03 -58.84 -15.50
C LYS A 110 21.76 -59.96 -16.50
N ALA A 111 20.83 -59.76 -17.44
CA ALA A 111 20.51 -60.74 -18.47
C ALA A 111 21.74 -61.06 -19.35
N GLU A 112 22.56 -60.06 -19.70
CA GLU A 112 23.80 -60.28 -20.45
C GLU A 112 24.83 -61.08 -19.64
N ARG A 113 25.02 -60.76 -18.35
CA ARG A 113 25.90 -61.53 -17.45
C ARG A 113 25.43 -62.98 -17.34
N ASP A 114 24.13 -63.21 -17.16
CA ASP A 114 23.55 -64.55 -17.03
C ASP A 114 23.73 -65.36 -18.33
N ARG A 115 23.54 -64.73 -19.50
CA ARG A 115 23.83 -65.33 -20.82
C ARG A 115 25.30 -65.73 -20.95
N LYS A 116 26.23 -64.84 -20.59
CA LYS A 116 27.68 -65.12 -20.61
C LYS A 116 28.05 -66.26 -19.66
N TYR A 117 27.47 -66.27 -18.46
CA TYR A 117 27.71 -67.33 -17.47
C TYR A 117 27.19 -68.69 -17.95
N ALA A 118 25.97 -68.73 -18.51
CA ALA A 118 25.40 -69.93 -19.10
C ALA A 118 26.26 -70.48 -20.25
N ALA A 119 26.72 -69.61 -21.15
CA ALA A 119 27.61 -69.99 -22.25
C ALA A 119 28.95 -70.55 -21.74
N ARG A 120 29.56 -69.92 -20.71
CA ARG A 120 30.79 -70.41 -20.08
C ARG A 120 30.59 -71.79 -19.42
N LYS A 121 29.47 -71.99 -18.72
CA LYS A 121 29.14 -73.27 -18.07
C LYS A 121 28.94 -74.38 -19.11
N ALA A 122 28.28 -74.07 -20.23
CA ALA A 122 28.10 -75.01 -21.33
C ALA A 122 29.45 -75.44 -21.95
N ARG A 123 30.39 -74.50 -22.13
CA ARG A 123 31.75 -74.82 -22.61
C ARG A 123 32.55 -75.71 -21.66
N LYS A 124 32.37 -75.58 -20.34
CA LYS A 124 33.08 -76.40 -19.34
C LYS A 124 32.53 -77.81 -19.16
N ARG A 125 31.28 -78.04 -19.58
CA ARG A 125 30.60 -79.35 -19.48
C ARG A 125 30.78 -80.21 -20.73
N LYS A 126 31.36 -79.63 -21.79
CA LYS A 126 31.78 -80.31 -23.01
C LYS A 126 33.27 -80.60 -22.90
#